data_AF-A0A838GGF2-F1
#
_entry.id   AF-A0A838GGF2-F1
#
_cell.length_a   1.000
_cell.length_b   1.000
_cell.length_c   1.000
_cell.angle_alpha   90.00
_cell.angle_beta   90.00
_cell.angle_gamma   90.00
#
_symmetry.space_group_name_H-M   'P 1'
#
loop_
_entity.id
_entity.type
_entity.pdbx_description
1 polymer ?
#
loop_
_entity_poly.entity_id
_entity_poly.type
_entity_poly.pdbx_seq_one_letter_code
_entity_poly.pdbx_strand_id
1 'polypeptide(L)'
;MTPRHTKNSGLPLPRTAQSRRARVSRRTAIKGAAAGVAAAAIGPRITFAQDASPAASPAAGGETFIPSGVEGVPDVYLQYPEPDVTYDGVPGNGGTVRAFTIAYNPPPPPRDENQFWQELERRLGVTWEIDITPQPNYGEKSAVYLAGGELPD
;
A
#
# COMPACT_ATOMS: atom_id res chain seq x y z
N MET A 1 57.90 -42.34 -64.63
CA MET A 1 58.87 -43.32 -64.12
C MET A 1 58.78 -43.32 -62.59
N THR A 2 58.28 -44.41 -62.01
CA THR A 2 58.30 -44.74 -60.57
C THR A 2 59.76 -44.79 -60.07
N PRO A 3 60.08 -44.56 -58.78
CA PRO A 3 59.78 -45.45 -57.64
C PRO A 3 59.40 -44.68 -56.35
N ARG A 4 59.21 -45.22 -55.15
CA ARG A 4 58.71 -46.49 -54.56
C ARG A 4 59.04 -46.36 -53.06
N HIS A 5 58.01 -46.51 -52.22
CA HIS A 5 57.99 -46.92 -50.79
C HIS A 5 59.17 -46.65 -49.83
N THR A 6 58.82 -46.09 -48.66
CA THR A 6 59.01 -46.80 -47.39
C THR A 6 57.89 -46.44 -46.40
N LYS A 7 57.53 -47.43 -45.59
CA LYS A 7 56.29 -47.63 -44.85
C LYS A 7 56.60 -47.39 -43.38
N ASN A 8 55.81 -46.59 -42.66
CA ASN A 8 55.80 -46.61 -41.21
C ASN A 8 54.36 -46.72 -40.71
N SER A 9 54.13 -47.76 -39.92
CA SER A 9 52.86 -48.26 -39.43
C SER A 9 52.39 -47.53 -38.18
N GLY A 10 51.07 -47.41 -38.01
CA GLY A 10 50.45 -47.35 -36.69
C GLY A 10 49.56 -46.14 -36.42
N LEU A 11 48.25 -46.28 -36.64
CA LEU A 11 47.26 -46.44 -35.56
C LEU A 11 45.85 -46.58 -36.18
N PRO A 12 45.11 -47.69 -35.94
CA PRO A 12 43.69 -47.75 -36.25
C PRO A 12 42.89 -47.01 -35.19
N LEU A 13 41.99 -46.10 -35.60
CA LEU A 13 40.99 -45.51 -34.72
C LEU A 13 39.87 -46.53 -34.44
N PRO A 14 39.49 -46.79 -33.16
CA PRO A 14 38.22 -47.42 -32.87
C PRO A 14 37.29 -46.53 -32.04
N ARG A 15 36.11 -46.31 -32.63
CA ARG A 15 34.78 -46.32 -32.03
C ARG A 15 34.46 -45.28 -30.95
N THR A 16 33.70 -44.29 -31.40
CA THR A 16 32.60 -43.58 -30.74
C THR A 16 32.12 -44.25 -29.44
N ALA A 17 32.57 -43.75 -28.29
CA ALA A 17 31.98 -44.06 -27.01
C ALA A 17 30.65 -43.29 -26.89
N GLN A 18 29.55 -43.96 -27.22
CA GLN A 18 28.19 -43.52 -26.92
C GLN A 18 28.08 -43.32 -25.40
N SER A 19 28.08 -42.06 -24.96
CA SER A 19 27.80 -41.68 -23.58
C SER A 19 26.38 -42.13 -23.22
N ARG A 20 26.29 -43.13 -22.34
CA ARG A 20 25.03 -43.58 -21.72
C ARG A 20 24.39 -42.40 -20.99
N ARG A 21 23.31 -41.84 -21.53
CA ARG A 21 22.46 -40.89 -20.80
C ARG A 21 21.93 -41.60 -19.55
N ALA A 22 22.29 -41.09 -18.38
CA ALA A 22 21.83 -41.59 -17.09
C ALA A 22 20.29 -41.46 -17.02
N ARG A 23 19.58 -42.58 -16.90
CA ARG A 23 18.13 -42.60 -16.66
C ARG A 23 17.89 -42.16 -15.22
N VAL A 24 17.27 -40.99 -15.04
CA VAL A 24 16.79 -40.53 -13.73
C VAL A 24 15.69 -41.49 -13.27
N SER A 25 15.90 -42.16 -12.14
CA SER A 25 14.95 -43.12 -11.56
C SER A 25 13.85 -42.38 -10.79
N ARG A 26 12.60 -42.86 -10.92
CA ARG A 26 11.40 -42.30 -10.26
C ARG A 26 11.54 -42.20 -8.73
N ARG A 27 12.41 -42.99 -8.11
CA ARG A 27 12.72 -42.92 -6.67
C ARG A 27 13.53 -41.67 -6.26
N THR A 28 14.29 -41.08 -7.18
CA THR A 28 15.06 -39.84 -6.92
C THR A 28 14.16 -38.61 -7.00
N ALA A 29 13.09 -38.64 -7.81
CA ALA A 29 12.12 -37.55 -7.90
C ALA A 29 11.27 -37.40 -6.61
N ILE A 30 10.93 -38.51 -5.94
CA ILE A 30 10.12 -38.48 -4.71
C ILE A 30 10.90 -37.92 -3.52
N LYS A 31 12.23 -38.11 -3.47
CA LYS A 31 13.07 -37.52 -2.41
C LYS A 31 13.28 -36.00 -2.55
N GLY A 32 13.03 -35.43 -3.73
CA GLY A 32 13.08 -33.98 -3.95
C GLY A 32 11.82 -33.22 -3.56
N ALA A 33 10.70 -33.92 -3.33
CA ALA A 33 9.40 -33.30 -3.07
C ALA A 33 9.16 -32.90 -1.60
N ALA A 34 10.09 -33.20 -0.70
CA ALA A 34 9.93 -32.97 0.74
C ALA A 34 10.48 -31.62 1.26
N ALA A 35 10.89 -30.71 0.38
CA ALA A 35 11.49 -29.42 0.74
C ALA A 35 10.71 -28.22 0.18
N GLY A 36 9.37 -28.24 0.24
CA GLY A 36 8.54 -27.25 -0.45
C GLY A 36 7.20 -26.90 0.20
N VAL A 37 7.09 -26.92 1.54
CA VAL A 37 5.86 -26.42 2.22
C VAL A 37 6.20 -25.51 3.41
N ALA A 38 7.01 -24.48 3.18
CA ALA A 38 7.24 -23.40 4.15
C ALA A 38 6.89 -22.02 3.59
N ALA A 39 5.85 -21.94 2.74
CA ALA A 39 5.42 -20.68 2.13
C ALA A 39 3.89 -20.52 2.04
N ALA A 40 3.15 -21.00 3.05
CA ALA A 40 1.69 -20.87 3.11
C ALA A 40 1.20 -20.05 4.32
N ALA A 41 2.07 -19.24 4.94
CA ALA A 41 1.69 -18.35 6.04
C ALA A 41 1.91 -16.85 5.74
N ILE A 42 2.27 -16.50 4.49
CA ILE A 42 2.37 -15.11 4.05
C ILE A 42 1.17 -14.80 3.14
N GLY A 43 -0.04 -14.99 3.68
CA GLY A 43 -1.21 -14.29 3.14
C GLY A 43 -1.12 -12.82 3.53
N PRO A 44 -1.63 -11.88 2.72
CA PRO A 44 -1.70 -10.48 3.13
C PRO A 44 -2.53 -10.42 4.41
N ARG A 45 -1.87 -10.10 5.53
CA ARG A 45 -2.61 -9.73 6.74
C ARG A 45 -3.29 -8.41 6.41
N ILE A 46 -4.61 -8.45 6.32
CA ILE A 46 -5.40 -7.23 6.46
C ILE A 46 -5.16 -6.79 7.89
N THR A 47 -4.21 -5.87 8.04
CA THR A 47 -3.93 -5.22 9.31
C THR A 47 -5.11 -4.29 9.51
N PHE A 48 -6.07 -4.70 10.33
CA PHE A 48 -7.01 -3.74 10.90
C PHE A 48 -6.16 -2.69 11.61
N ALA A 49 -6.56 -1.42 11.53
CA ALA A 49 -5.81 -0.24 11.96
C ALA A 49 -5.34 -0.23 13.44
N GLN A 50 -5.56 -1.30 14.20
CA GLN A 50 -5.35 -1.39 15.64
C GLN A 50 -3.88 -1.41 16.06
N ASP A 51 -2.94 -1.97 15.27
CA ASP A 51 -1.50 -1.90 15.60
C ASP A 51 -0.95 -0.46 15.51
N ALA A 52 -1.67 0.45 14.86
CA ALA A 52 -1.28 1.85 14.67
C ALA A 52 -2.22 2.85 15.34
N SER A 53 -3.28 2.38 16.02
CA SER A 53 -4.17 3.27 16.76
C SER A 53 -3.39 3.82 17.95
N PRO A 54 -3.24 5.15 18.09
CA PRO A 54 -2.61 5.72 19.27
C PRO A 54 -3.35 5.24 20.53
N ALA A 55 -2.57 4.94 21.57
CA ALA A 55 -3.14 4.67 22.89
C ALA A 55 -4.10 5.80 23.26
N ALA A 56 -5.21 5.43 23.89
CA ALA A 56 -6.27 6.36 24.22
C ALA A 56 -5.69 7.53 25.04
N SER A 57 -6.07 8.77 24.70
CA SER A 57 -5.50 9.96 25.35
C SER A 57 -5.74 9.89 26.87
N PRO A 58 -4.70 10.06 27.72
CA PRO A 58 -4.85 10.10 29.16
C PRO A 58 -5.71 11.28 29.65
N ALA A 59 -6.02 12.24 28.76
CA ALA A 59 -6.97 13.32 29.02
C ALA A 59 -8.37 12.82 29.38
N ALA A 60 -8.71 11.59 29.02
CA ALA A 60 -9.98 10.97 29.36
C ALA A 60 -9.93 10.16 30.67
N GLY A 61 -9.03 10.50 31.59
CA GLY A 61 -9.04 9.96 32.95
C GLY A 61 -10.35 10.32 33.67
N GLY A 62 -11.22 9.34 33.88
CA GLY A 62 -12.50 9.52 34.56
C GLY A 62 -13.34 8.24 34.58
N GLU A 63 -14.52 8.29 35.22
CA GLU A 63 -15.44 7.14 35.36
C GLU A 63 -15.98 6.61 34.01
N THR A 64 -15.82 7.38 32.95
CA THR A 64 -16.30 7.07 31.60
C THR A 64 -15.25 6.38 30.73
N PHE A 65 -14.03 6.19 31.24
CA PHE A 65 -12.94 5.49 30.56
C PHE A 65 -12.71 4.12 31.18
N ILE A 66 -12.70 3.09 30.34
CA ILE A 66 -12.44 1.71 30.74
C ILE A 66 -11.25 1.20 29.92
N PRO A 67 -10.07 0.99 30.54
CA PRO A 67 -8.94 0.41 29.84
C PRO A 67 -9.22 -1.04 29.47
N SER A 68 -8.88 -1.47 28.26
CA SER A 68 -9.13 -2.86 27.83
C SER A 68 -8.23 -3.87 28.55
N GLY A 69 -7.03 -3.46 28.97
CA GLY A 69 -6.05 -4.31 29.67
C GLY A 69 -5.46 -5.45 28.82
N VAL A 70 -5.83 -5.56 27.55
CA VAL A 70 -5.35 -6.58 26.60
C VAL A 70 -4.60 -5.88 25.48
N GLU A 71 -3.38 -6.33 25.20
CA GLU A 71 -2.56 -5.79 24.11
C GLU A 71 -3.30 -5.91 22.76
N GLY A 72 -3.32 -4.82 21.99
CA GLY A 72 -4.00 -4.74 20.70
C GLY A 72 -5.53 -4.55 20.77
N VAL A 73 -6.13 -4.55 21.97
CA VAL A 73 -7.55 -4.24 22.14
C VAL A 73 -7.72 -2.78 22.56
N PRO A 74 -8.48 -1.95 21.81
CA PRO A 74 -8.68 -0.55 22.14
C PRO A 74 -9.45 -0.36 23.45
N ASP A 75 -9.11 0.70 24.16
CA ASP A 75 -9.85 1.13 25.35
C ASP A 75 -11.27 1.62 24.99
N VAL A 76 -12.15 1.62 25.99
CA VAL A 76 -13.56 1.98 25.83
C VAL A 76 -13.85 3.33 26.47
N TYR A 77 -14.58 4.17 25.73
CA TYR A 77 -15.17 5.41 26.23
C TYR A 77 -16.69 5.28 26.28
N LEU A 78 -17.25 5.40 27.48
CA LEU A 78 -18.70 5.39 27.71
C LEU A 78 -19.35 6.74 27.37
N GLN A 79 -18.55 7.81 27.34
CA GLN A 79 -18.97 9.15 26.95
C GLN A 79 -17.89 9.76 26.08
N TYR A 80 -18.30 10.60 25.14
CA TYR A 80 -17.36 11.40 24.36
C TYR A 80 -16.65 12.38 25.33
N PRO A 81 -15.31 12.43 25.36
CA PRO A 81 -14.62 13.39 26.20
C PRO A 81 -14.99 14.81 25.77
N GLU A 82 -15.10 15.71 26.74
CA GLU A 82 -15.33 17.14 26.44
C GLU A 82 -14.19 17.64 25.53
N PRO A 83 -14.50 18.26 24.37
CA PRO A 83 -13.47 18.73 23.46
C PRO A 83 -12.73 19.93 24.06
N ASP A 84 -11.40 19.82 24.14
CA ASP A 84 -10.54 20.92 24.57
C ASP A 84 -10.34 21.94 23.43
N VAL A 85 -10.46 23.23 23.76
CA VAL A 85 -10.08 24.32 22.85
C VAL A 85 -8.57 24.53 22.97
N THR A 86 -7.82 24.11 21.94
CA THR A 86 -6.35 24.22 21.93
C THR A 86 -5.83 25.50 21.27
N TYR A 87 -6.70 26.27 20.62
CA TYR A 87 -6.38 27.51 19.95
C TYR A 87 -7.49 28.53 20.13
N ASP A 88 -7.13 29.72 20.59
CA ASP A 88 -8.05 30.85 20.70
C ASP A 88 -7.99 31.70 19.43
N GLY A 89 -9.09 31.72 18.67
CA GLY A 89 -9.26 32.57 17.50
C GLY A 89 -9.67 31.82 16.24
N VAL A 90 -9.52 32.49 15.09
CA VAL A 90 -9.78 31.94 13.76
C VAL A 90 -8.45 31.46 13.18
N PRO A 91 -8.32 30.17 12.79
CA PRO A 91 -7.01 29.59 12.46
C PRO A 91 -6.44 30.07 11.11
N GLY A 92 -7.31 30.52 10.19
CA GLY A 92 -6.92 31.00 8.87
C GLY A 92 -6.50 32.47 8.84
N ASN A 93 -5.75 32.82 7.81
CA ASN A 93 -5.23 34.16 7.57
C ASN A 93 -6.10 34.99 6.58
N GLY A 94 -7.32 34.52 6.27
CA GLY A 94 -8.20 35.12 5.27
C GLY A 94 -7.90 34.71 3.82
N GLY A 95 -6.90 33.86 3.60
CA GLY A 95 -6.52 33.36 2.26
C GLY A 95 -7.48 32.32 1.69
N THR A 96 -7.15 31.86 0.49
CA THR A 96 -7.82 30.74 -0.16
C THR A 96 -7.06 29.44 0.13
N VAL A 97 -7.78 28.40 0.52
CA VAL A 97 -7.27 27.03 0.62
C VAL A 97 -7.90 26.22 -0.51
N ARG A 98 -7.05 25.69 -1.39
CA ARG A 98 -7.42 24.85 -2.52
C ARG A 98 -7.27 23.40 -2.10
N ALA A 99 -8.30 22.60 -2.31
CA ALA A 99 -8.27 21.17 -1.99
C ALA A 99 -8.70 20.34 -3.20
N PHE A 100 -8.20 19.12 -3.28
CA PHE A 100 -8.68 18.12 -4.25
C PHE A 100 -9.01 16.83 -3.51
N THR A 101 -10.24 16.34 -3.71
CA THR A 101 -10.73 15.16 -3.00
C THR A 101 -11.53 14.23 -3.92
N ILE A 102 -11.61 12.98 -3.49
CA ILE A 102 -12.39 11.95 -4.14
C ILE A 102 -13.82 11.90 -3.56
N ALA A 103 -14.81 11.78 -4.44
CA ALA A 103 -16.20 11.52 -4.05
C ALA A 103 -16.67 10.14 -4.52
N TYR A 104 -17.30 9.42 -3.59
CA TYR A 104 -17.98 8.14 -3.84
C TYR A 104 -19.50 8.28 -3.91
N ASN A 105 -20.02 9.43 -3.47
CA ASN A 105 -21.43 9.79 -3.45
C ASN A 105 -21.65 11.01 -4.37
N PRO A 106 -22.92 11.37 -4.69
CA PRO A 106 -23.20 12.60 -5.40
C PRO A 106 -22.52 13.81 -4.75
N PRO A 107 -22.01 14.76 -5.55
CA PRO A 107 -21.35 15.94 -5.03
C PRO A 107 -22.32 16.76 -4.14
N PRO A 108 -21.81 17.45 -3.11
CA PRO A 108 -22.63 18.31 -2.28
C PRO A 108 -23.22 19.48 -3.10
N PRO A 109 -24.26 20.16 -2.59
CA PRO A 109 -24.73 21.41 -3.16
C PRO A 109 -23.59 22.45 -3.29
N PRO A 110 -23.67 23.35 -4.28
CA PRO A 110 -22.67 24.40 -4.45
C PRO A 110 -22.61 25.30 -3.20
N ARG A 111 -21.47 25.97 -3.01
CA ARG A 111 -21.17 26.81 -1.83
C ARG A 111 -22.33 27.75 -1.45
N ASP A 112 -22.91 28.43 -2.43
CA ASP A 112 -23.95 29.44 -2.19
C ASP A 112 -25.27 28.83 -1.67
N GLU A 113 -25.48 27.54 -1.89
CA GLU A 113 -26.63 26.76 -1.44
C GLU A 113 -26.32 25.87 -0.23
N ASN A 114 -25.08 25.91 0.28
CA ASN A 114 -24.60 25.02 1.33
C ASN A 114 -24.20 25.80 2.60
N GLN A 115 -25.12 25.88 3.55
CA GLN A 115 -24.90 26.59 4.83
C GLN A 115 -23.73 26.03 5.63
N PHE A 116 -23.50 24.71 5.57
CA PHE A 116 -22.37 24.09 6.27
C PHE A 116 -21.04 24.58 5.70
N TRP A 117 -20.93 24.67 4.37
CA TRP A 117 -19.72 25.20 3.70
C TRP A 117 -19.44 26.64 4.12
N GLN A 118 -20.45 27.50 4.08
CA GLN A 118 -20.30 28.92 4.44
C GLN A 118 -19.89 29.10 5.90
N GLU A 119 -20.48 28.30 6.81
CA GLU A 119 -20.14 28.33 8.22
C GLU A 119 -18.73 27.76 8.50
N LEU A 120 -18.31 26.74 7.75
CA LEU A 120 -16.96 26.19 7.82
C LEU A 120 -15.92 27.25 7.43
N GLU A 121 -16.11 27.92 6.29
CA GLU A 121 -15.25 29.03 5.85
C GLU A 121 -15.19 30.15 6.89
N ARG A 122 -16.33 30.53 7.49
CA ARG A 122 -16.39 31.56 8.53
C ARG A 122 -15.62 31.16 9.79
N ARG A 123 -15.72 29.90 10.22
CA ARG A 123 -15.01 29.38 11.41
C ARG A 123 -13.52 29.25 11.17
N LEU A 124 -13.14 28.85 9.95
CA LEU A 124 -11.75 28.67 9.58
C LEU A 124 -11.08 29.98 9.15
N GLY A 125 -11.83 31.00 8.74
CA GLY A 125 -11.29 32.26 8.25
C GLY A 125 -10.56 32.11 6.92
N VAL A 126 -11.08 31.31 6.02
CA VAL A 126 -10.52 31.07 4.68
C VAL A 126 -11.64 31.03 3.64
N THR A 127 -11.28 31.26 2.39
CA THR A 127 -12.09 30.83 1.25
C THR A 127 -11.71 29.39 0.91
N TRP A 128 -12.67 28.47 0.85
CA TRP A 128 -12.39 27.07 0.57
C TRP A 128 -12.77 26.74 -0.87
N GLU A 129 -11.77 26.46 -1.69
CA GLU A 129 -11.93 26.05 -3.09
C GLU A 129 -11.63 24.56 -3.20
N ILE A 130 -12.68 23.73 -3.18
CA ILE A 130 -12.51 22.28 -3.28
C ILE A 130 -12.93 21.75 -4.66
N ASP A 131 -12.01 21.00 -5.26
CA ASP A 131 -12.27 20.16 -6.41
C ASP A 131 -12.71 18.77 -5.96
N ILE A 132 -14.02 18.52 -6.03
CA ILE A 132 -14.63 17.25 -5.67
C ILE A 132 -14.79 16.40 -6.92
N THR A 133 -13.96 15.38 -7.07
CA THR A 133 -13.93 14.54 -8.28
C THR A 133 -14.51 13.15 -8.02
N PRO A 134 -15.47 12.67 -8.84
CA PRO A 134 -15.99 11.31 -8.75
C PRO A 134 -14.89 10.26 -8.88
N GLN A 135 -15.03 9.16 -8.13
CA GLN A 135 -14.07 8.05 -8.08
C GLN A 135 -13.54 7.59 -9.46
N PRO A 136 -14.38 7.43 -10.52
CA PRO A 136 -13.90 6.98 -11.82
C PRO A 136 -12.90 7.93 -12.50
N ASN A 137 -12.98 9.23 -12.20
CA ASN A 137 -12.15 10.27 -12.82
C ASN A 137 -10.98 10.72 -11.93
N TYR A 138 -10.98 10.33 -10.65
CA TYR A 138 -9.99 10.79 -9.69
C TYR A 138 -8.56 10.42 -10.09
N GLY A 139 -8.34 9.20 -10.60
CA GLY A 139 -7.01 8.74 -11.00
C GLY A 139 -6.41 9.53 -12.17
N GLU A 140 -7.20 9.79 -13.21
CA GLU A 140 -6.78 10.59 -14.35
C GLU A 140 -6.47 12.04 -13.93
N LYS A 141 -7.34 12.65 -13.13
CA LYS A 141 -7.16 14.03 -12.68
C LYS A 141 -5.99 14.20 -11.71
N SER A 142 -5.77 13.23 -10.83
CA SER A 142 -4.59 13.17 -9.96
C SER A 142 -3.30 13.17 -10.78
N ALA A 143 -3.25 12.39 -11.86
CA ALA A 143 -2.09 12.35 -12.75
C ALA A 143 -1.86 13.69 -13.46
N VAL A 144 -2.92 14.40 -13.85
CA VAL A 144 -2.83 15.74 -14.43
C VAL A 144 -2.27 16.75 -13.43
N TYR A 145 -2.78 16.80 -12.20
CA TYR A 145 -2.24 17.71 -11.17
C TYR A 145 -0.76 17.44 -10.90
N LEU A 146 -0.39 16.15 -10.79
CA LEU A 146 0.99 15.75 -10.56
C LEU A 146 1.91 16.11 -11.74
N ALA A 147 1.46 15.88 -12.98
CA ALA A 147 2.22 16.22 -14.17
C ALA A 147 2.32 17.73 -14.40
N GLY A 148 1.29 18.49 -14.01
CA GLY A 148 1.27 19.95 -14.09
C GLY A 148 2.09 20.64 -13.01
N GLY A 149 2.39 19.95 -11.91
CA GLY A 149 3.08 20.56 -10.76
C GLY A 149 2.20 21.56 -9.98
N GLU A 150 0.90 21.56 -10.23
CA GLU A 150 -0.08 22.46 -9.61
C GLU A 150 -0.96 21.70 -8.63
N LEU A 151 -0.34 21.07 -7.62
CA LEU A 151 -1.11 20.45 -6.54
C LEU A 151 -1.82 21.53 -5.71
N PRO A 152 -3.10 21.32 -5.37
CA PRO A 152 -3.77 22.10 -4.33
C PRO A 152 -3.04 21.99 -2.98
N ASP A 153 -3.36 22.90 -2.05
CA ASP A 153 -2.63 23.11 -0.78
C ASP A 153 -2.55 21.88 0.14
#